data_AF-A0A924N1W2-F1
#
_entry.id   AF-A0A924N1W2-F1
#
_cell.length_a   1.000
_cell.length_b   1.000
_cell.length_c   1.000
_cell.angle_alpha   90.00
_cell.angle_beta   90.00
_cell.angle_gamma   90.00
#
_symmetry.space_group_name_H-M   'P 1'
#
loop_
_entity.id
_entity.type
_entity.pdbx_description
1 polymer ?
#
loop_
_entity_poly.entity_id
_entity_poly.type
_entity_poly.pdbx_seq_one_letter_code
_entity_poly.pdbx_strand_id
1 'polypeptide(L)'
;MKYLRWLLAAAVALYALMVAVPATFTLLYKLRLLVLTDIVKSHEALMDTLSWPRVILLCAVVILYFVAAWRLALAKGRAWLVFAIAYVGDALGWLWMQGPVYDATFPPGQRHSDLTIIAVMAVVGLLIAWVDLSKTRAN
;
A
#
# COMPACT_ATOMS: atom_id res chain seq x y z
N MET A 1 -7.35 -20.50 -13.54
CA MET A 1 -6.77 -19.14 -13.57
C MET A 1 -7.77 -18.00 -13.30
N LYS A 2 -9.01 -18.00 -13.85
CA LYS A 2 -9.95 -16.86 -13.69
C LYS A 2 -10.26 -16.49 -12.23
N TYR A 3 -10.62 -17.46 -11.39
CA TYR A 3 -10.96 -17.24 -9.98
C TYR A 3 -9.76 -16.73 -9.16
N LEU A 4 -8.59 -17.35 -9.32
CA LEU A 4 -7.34 -16.92 -8.66
C LEU A 4 -7.00 -15.46 -9.00
N ARG A 5 -7.17 -15.06 -10.25
CA ARG A 5 -6.92 -13.68 -10.70
C ARG A 5 -7.84 -12.66 -10.04
N TRP A 6 -9.13 -12.99 -9.90
CA TRP A 6 -10.09 -12.14 -9.18
C TRP A 6 -9.81 -12.11 -7.68
N LEU A 7 -9.44 -13.24 -7.08
CA LEU A 7 -9.03 -13.31 -5.67
C LEU A 7 -7.81 -12.41 -5.41
N LEU A 8 -6.78 -12.50 -6.24
CA LEU A 8 -5.58 -11.66 -6.13
C LEU A 8 -5.91 -10.18 -6.38
N ALA A 9 -6.77 -9.86 -7.35
CA ALA A 9 -7.20 -8.48 -7.58
C ALA A 9 -7.97 -7.91 -6.39
N ALA A 10 -8.85 -8.70 -5.77
CA ALA A 10 -9.56 -8.31 -4.56
C ALA A 10 -8.60 -8.11 -3.39
N ALA A 11 -7.63 -9.02 -3.18
CA ALA A 11 -6.62 -8.88 -2.15
C ALA A 11 -5.79 -7.59 -2.30
N VAL A 12 -5.34 -7.27 -3.52
CA VAL A 12 -4.60 -6.03 -3.80
C VAL A 12 -5.48 -4.80 -3.60
N ALA A 13 -6.75 -4.83 -4.00
CA ALA A 13 -7.68 -3.72 -3.80
C ALA A 13 -7.99 -3.47 -2.32
N LEU A 14 -8.18 -4.54 -1.53
CA LEU A 14 -8.37 -4.44 -0.09
C LEU A 14 -7.13 -3.88 0.61
N TYR A 15 -5.94 -4.33 0.19
CA TYR A 15 -4.69 -3.78 0.67
C TYR A 15 -4.54 -2.29 0.31
N ALA A 16 -4.88 -1.91 -0.93
CA ALA A 16 -4.88 -0.52 -1.37
C ALA A 16 -5.79 0.35 -0.50
N LEU A 17 -6.97 -0.16 -0.11
CA LEU A 17 -7.88 0.53 0.79
C LEU A 17 -7.29 0.69 2.20
N MET A 18 -6.62 -0.35 2.72
CA MET A 18 -5.93 -0.26 4.01
C MET A 18 -4.84 0.83 3.99
N VAL A 19 -4.06 0.95 2.91
CA VAL A 19 -3.03 2.00 2.74
C VAL A 19 -3.67 3.37 2.45
N ALA A 20 -4.81 3.41 1.78
CA ALA A 20 -5.52 4.64 1.43
C ALA A 20 -5.99 5.41 2.68
N VAL A 21 -6.39 4.72 3.75
CA VAL A 21 -6.86 5.36 4.99
C VAL A 21 -5.77 6.27 5.58
N PRO A 22 -4.58 5.78 5.99
CA PRO A 22 -3.55 6.65 6.57
C PRO A 22 -3.03 7.70 5.58
N ALA A 23 -2.94 7.37 4.28
CA ALA A 23 -2.52 8.33 3.26
C ALA A 23 -3.50 9.51 3.13
N THR A 24 -4.80 9.22 3.08
CA THR A 24 -5.86 10.23 2.94
C THR A 24 -5.99 11.06 4.21
N PHE A 25 -5.92 10.42 5.39
CA PHE A 25 -5.93 11.14 6.67
C PHE A 25 -4.76 12.13 6.77
N THR A 26 -3.56 11.68 6.44
CA THR A 26 -2.36 12.54 6.45
C THR A 26 -2.48 13.69 5.45
N LEU A 27 -2.99 13.42 4.24
CA LEU A 27 -3.21 14.43 3.20
C LEU A 27 -4.21 15.50 3.68
N LEU A 28 -5.38 15.09 4.16
CA LEU A 28 -6.40 16.02 4.64
C LEU A 28 -5.93 16.82 5.87
N TYR A 29 -5.19 16.17 6.78
CA TYR A 29 -4.58 16.84 7.92
C TYR A 29 -3.61 17.95 7.47
N LYS A 30 -2.68 17.65 6.56
CA LYS A 30 -1.72 18.64 6.05
C LYS A 30 -2.36 19.75 5.23
N LEU A 31 -3.45 19.48 4.54
CA LEU A 31 -4.25 20.49 3.85
C LEU A 31 -5.11 21.34 4.80
N ARG A 32 -5.07 21.07 6.11
CA ARG A 32 -5.92 21.72 7.13
C ARG A 32 -7.42 21.52 6.88
N LEU A 33 -7.78 20.41 6.22
CA LEU A 33 -9.16 20.01 5.91
C LEU A 33 -9.71 18.96 6.90
N LEU A 34 -8.87 18.42 7.78
CA LEU A 34 -9.25 17.45 8.80
C LEU A 34 -8.88 17.95 10.19
N VAL A 35 -9.86 17.93 11.10
CA VAL A 35 -9.64 18.11 12.54
C VAL A 35 -9.48 16.74 13.17
N LEU A 36 -8.34 16.49 13.84
CA LEU A 36 -8.07 15.21 14.48
C LEU A 36 -8.95 15.05 15.73
N THR A 37 -9.62 13.90 15.83
CA THR A 37 -10.32 13.48 17.05
C THR A 37 -9.35 12.81 18.02
N ASP A 38 -9.74 12.65 19.28
CA ASP A 38 -8.87 12.07 20.33
C ASP A 38 -8.34 10.66 19.97
N ILE A 39 -9.08 9.89 19.18
CA ILE A 39 -8.72 8.54 18.74
C ILE A 39 -7.49 8.53 17.82
N VAL A 40 -7.30 9.58 17.01
CA VAL A 40 -6.21 9.67 16.02
C VAL A 40 -5.17 10.72 16.39
N LYS A 41 -5.33 11.40 17.53
CA LYS A 41 -4.43 12.45 18.01
C LYS A 41 -3.01 11.93 18.30
N SER A 42 -2.87 10.66 18.70
CA SER A 42 -1.56 10.01 18.88
C SER A 42 -0.73 9.91 17.59
N HIS A 43 -1.37 10.07 16.42
CA HIS A 43 -0.73 10.00 15.11
C HIS A 43 -0.34 11.40 14.60
N GLU A 44 -0.70 12.48 15.31
CA GLU A 44 -0.44 13.85 14.89
C GLU A 44 1.06 14.10 14.66
N ALA A 45 1.90 13.72 15.64
CA ALA A 45 3.34 13.88 15.55
C ALA A 45 3.93 13.13 14.33
N LEU A 46 3.42 11.93 14.04
CA LEU A 46 3.83 11.17 12.86
C LEU A 46 3.40 11.89 11.57
N MET A 47 2.15 12.35 11.49
CA MET A 47 1.64 13.08 10.33
C MET A 47 2.42 14.38 10.08
N ASP A 48 2.81 15.10 11.12
CA ASP A 48 3.63 16.31 11.02
C ASP A 48 5.01 16.02 10.42
N THR A 49 5.66 14.93 10.84
CA THR A 49 6.99 14.57 10.36
C THR A 49 7.04 14.10 8.90
N LEU A 50 5.90 13.71 8.32
CA LEU A 50 5.85 13.30 6.92
C LEU A 50 6.04 14.50 6.00
N SER A 51 7.05 14.50 5.13
CA SER A 51 7.19 15.57 4.14
C SER A 51 6.15 15.45 3.01
N TRP A 52 5.83 16.55 2.32
CA TRP A 52 4.92 16.54 1.16
C TRP A 52 5.30 15.51 0.09
N PRO A 53 6.58 15.35 -0.30
CA PRO A 53 6.98 14.29 -1.23
C PRO A 53 6.58 12.88 -0.76
N ARG A 54 6.64 12.60 0.55
CA ARG A 54 6.21 11.31 1.11
C ARG A 54 4.71 11.13 1.01
N VAL A 55 3.93 12.17 1.29
CA VAL A 55 2.46 12.12 1.17
C VAL A 55 2.05 11.87 -0.29
N ILE A 56 2.69 12.57 -1.24
CA ILE A 56 2.46 12.37 -2.67
C ILE A 56 2.81 10.94 -3.08
N LEU A 57 3.95 10.41 -2.62
CA LEU A 57 4.35 9.03 -2.88
C LEU A 57 3.32 8.03 -2.35
N LEU A 58 2.84 8.19 -1.11
CA LEU A 58 1.81 7.31 -0.53
C LEU A 58 0.52 7.34 -1.34
N CYS A 59 0.05 8.51 -1.75
CA CYS A 59 -1.13 8.62 -2.63
C CYS A 59 -0.89 7.95 -4.00
N ALA A 60 0.29 8.12 -4.59
CA ALA A 60 0.65 7.50 -5.86
C ALA A 60 0.69 5.96 -5.74
N VAL A 61 1.24 5.43 -4.65
CA VAL A 61 1.27 3.99 -4.36
C VAL A 61 -0.14 3.40 -4.28
N VAL A 62 -1.07 4.07 -3.58
CA VAL A 62 -2.48 3.65 -3.50
C VAL A 62 -3.10 3.56 -4.88
N ILE A 63 -2.91 4.59 -5.72
CA ILE A 63 -3.40 4.60 -7.10
C ILE A 63 -2.79 3.45 -7.90
N LEU A 64 -1.48 3.22 -7.78
CA LEU A 64 -0.80 2.14 -8.49
C LEU A 64 -1.30 0.76 -8.07
N TYR A 65 -1.62 0.52 -6.79
CA TYR A 65 -2.24 -0.73 -6.36
C TYR A 65 -3.64 -0.92 -6.99
N PHE A 66 -4.47 0.12 -7.03
CA PHE A 66 -5.76 0.03 -7.73
C PHE A 66 -5.60 -0.23 -9.23
N VAL A 67 -4.62 0.41 -9.88
CA VAL A 67 -4.31 0.16 -11.29
C VAL A 67 -3.82 -1.28 -11.49
N ALA A 68 -2.98 -1.81 -10.60
CA ALA A 68 -2.53 -3.20 -10.64
C ALA A 68 -3.70 -4.18 -10.48
N ALA A 69 -4.57 -3.96 -9.49
CA ALA A 69 -5.78 -4.76 -9.27
C ALA A 69 -6.73 -4.73 -10.48
N TRP A 70 -6.97 -3.54 -11.04
CA TRP A 70 -7.79 -3.37 -12.25
C TRP A 70 -7.21 -4.12 -13.44
N ARG A 71 -5.91 -3.94 -13.72
CA ARG A 71 -5.24 -4.62 -14.84
C ARG A 71 -5.26 -6.14 -14.66
N LEU A 72 -5.08 -6.61 -13.43
CA LEU A 72 -5.17 -8.02 -13.09
C LEU A 72 -6.60 -8.55 -13.31
N ALA A 73 -7.62 -7.88 -12.79
CA ALA A 73 -9.04 -8.25 -12.93
C ALA A 73 -9.53 -8.26 -14.38
N LEU A 74 -9.00 -7.40 -15.25
CA LEU A 74 -9.34 -7.34 -16.67
C LEU A 74 -8.35 -8.06 -17.60
N ALA A 75 -7.31 -8.69 -17.06
CA ALA A 75 -6.35 -9.50 -17.81
C ALA A 75 -5.58 -8.69 -18.87
N LYS A 76 -5.34 -7.41 -18.61
CA LYS A 76 -4.70 -6.46 -19.54
C LYS A 76 -3.17 -6.63 -19.66
N GLY A 77 -2.60 -7.62 -18.97
CA GLY A 77 -1.15 -7.86 -18.93
C GLY A 77 -0.39 -6.80 -18.14
N ARG A 78 0.87 -7.10 -17.81
CA ARG A 78 1.80 -6.25 -17.04
C ARG A 78 1.24 -5.76 -15.70
N ALA A 79 0.29 -6.47 -15.12
CA ALA A 79 -0.24 -6.16 -13.80
C ALA A 79 0.85 -6.33 -12.73
N TRP A 80 1.74 -7.31 -12.93
CA TRP A 80 2.88 -7.57 -12.04
C TRP A 80 3.88 -6.41 -11.99
N LEU A 81 4.13 -5.73 -13.13
CA LEU A 81 5.03 -4.57 -13.17
C LEU A 81 4.48 -3.41 -12.36
N VAL A 82 3.20 -3.09 -12.55
CA VAL A 82 2.53 -2.01 -11.81
C VAL A 82 2.51 -2.35 -10.31
N PHE A 83 2.20 -3.60 -9.96
CA PHE A 83 2.26 -4.07 -8.58
C PHE A 83 3.66 -3.93 -7.98
N ALA A 84 4.71 -4.34 -8.69
CA ALA A 84 6.08 -4.27 -8.19
C ALA A 84 6.51 -2.83 -7.89
N ILE A 85 6.16 -1.88 -8.77
CA ILE A 85 6.43 -0.45 -8.54
C ILE A 85 5.67 0.06 -7.31
N ALA A 86 4.38 -0.29 -7.19
CA ALA A 86 3.56 0.07 -6.02
C ALA A 86 4.17 -0.47 -4.73
N TYR A 87 4.53 -1.76 -4.73
CA TYR A 87 5.11 -2.46 -3.59
C TYR A 87 6.45 -1.87 -3.14
N VAL A 88 7.35 -1.57 -4.07
CA VAL A 88 8.62 -0.92 -3.74
C VAL A 88 8.38 0.47 -3.17
N GLY A 89 7.48 1.25 -3.76
CA GLY A 89 7.12 2.58 -3.23
C GLY A 89 6.52 2.52 -1.83
N ASP A 90 5.66 1.53 -1.58
CA ASP A 90 5.03 1.29 -0.29
C ASP A 90 6.05 0.88 0.79
N ALA A 91 6.90 -0.09 0.48
CA ALA A 91 7.96 -0.55 1.38
C ALA A 91 8.95 0.58 1.71
N LEU A 92 9.32 1.41 0.72
CA LEU A 92 10.15 2.60 0.96
C LEU A 92 9.43 3.63 1.81
N GLY A 93 8.14 3.86 1.58
CA GLY A 93 7.30 4.73 2.40
C GLY A 93 7.28 4.28 3.86
N TRP A 94 7.08 2.98 4.09
CA TRP A 94 7.12 2.36 5.41
C TRP A 94 8.49 2.48 6.08
N LEU A 95 9.58 2.21 5.35
CA LEU A 95 10.95 2.35 5.86
C LEU A 95 11.25 3.79 6.26
N TRP A 96 10.78 4.78 5.51
CA TRP A 96 10.97 6.20 5.82
C TRP A 96 10.14 6.69 7.01
N MET A 97 9.08 5.97 7.38
CA MET A 97 8.31 6.24 8.58
C MET A 97 9.00 5.71 9.84
N GLN A 98 9.95 4.78 9.72
CA GLN A 98 10.63 4.22 10.88
C GLN A 98 11.43 5.28 11.65
N GLY A 99 11.38 5.19 12.98
CA GLY A 99 12.13 6.05 13.88
C GLY A 99 11.41 6.30 15.20
N PRO A 100 11.93 7.22 16.04
CA PRO A 100 11.41 7.47 17.38
C PRO A 100 9.94 7.91 17.40
N VAL A 101 9.51 8.68 16.39
CA VAL A 101 8.12 9.16 16.29
C VAL A 101 7.16 8.02 15.97
N TYR A 102 7.58 7.10 15.10
CA TYR A 102 6.79 5.89 14.82
C TYR A 102 6.70 4.98 16.05
N ASP A 103 7.79 4.82 16.79
CA ASP A 103 7.80 4.02 18.03
C ASP A 103 6.95 4.63 19.16
N ALA A 104 6.79 5.95 19.16
CA ALA A 104 5.90 6.65 20.09
C ALA A 104 4.42 6.57 19.65
N THR A 105 4.15 6.50 18.34
CA THR A 105 2.78 6.43 17.80
C THR A 105 2.20 5.02 17.85
N PHE A 106 3.01 3.98 17.65
CA PHE A 106 2.53 2.60 17.51
C PHE A 106 3.03 1.67 18.62
N PRO A 107 2.25 0.63 18.98
CA PRO A 107 2.67 -0.34 19.99
C PRO A 107 3.89 -1.17 19.54
N PRO A 108 4.69 -1.72 20.48
CA PRO A 108 5.92 -2.46 20.18
C PRO A 108 5.76 -3.65 19.22
N GLY A 109 4.57 -4.25 19.13
CA GLY A 109 4.26 -5.34 18.19
C GLY A 109 3.94 -4.90 16.76
N GLN A 110 3.71 -3.60 16.53
CA GLN A 110 3.26 -3.10 15.23
C GLN A 110 4.29 -3.36 14.13
N ARG A 111 5.59 -3.16 14.41
CA ARG A 111 6.66 -3.42 13.44
C ARG A 111 6.64 -4.85 12.92
N HIS A 112 6.40 -5.83 13.80
CA HIS A 112 6.35 -7.23 13.39
C HIS A 112 5.11 -7.53 12.54
N SER A 113 3.96 -6.94 12.90
CA SER A 113 2.75 -7.02 12.09
C SER A 113 2.96 -6.41 10.70
N ASP A 114 3.53 -5.21 10.63
CA ASP A 114 3.81 -4.53 9.36
C ASP A 114 4.77 -5.34 8.48
N LEU A 115 5.85 -5.88 9.06
CA LEU A 115 6.77 -6.75 8.33
C LEU A 115 6.09 -8.02 7.81
N THR A 116 5.18 -8.59 8.60
CA THR A 116 4.39 -9.75 8.18
C THR A 116 3.48 -9.40 7.00
N ILE A 117 2.81 -8.26 7.05
CA ILE A 117 1.96 -7.76 5.96
C ILE A 117 2.81 -7.52 4.70
N ILE A 118 3.97 -6.87 4.83
CA ILE A 118 4.90 -6.64 3.72
C ILE A 118 5.36 -7.97 3.10
N ALA A 119 5.64 -8.99 3.92
CA ALA A 119 6.03 -10.31 3.45
C ALA A 119 4.88 -11.05 2.74
N VAL A 120 3.67 -11.00 3.29
CA VAL A 120 2.47 -11.56 2.65
C VAL A 120 2.21 -10.89 1.30
N MET A 121 2.35 -9.56 1.23
CA MET A 121 2.20 -8.82 -0.03
C MET A 121 3.28 -9.15 -1.05
N ALA A 122 4.51 -9.46 -0.63
CA ALA A 122 5.54 -9.99 -1.53
C ALA A 122 5.10 -11.32 -2.17
N VAL A 123 4.55 -12.24 -1.37
CA VAL A 123 4.03 -13.53 -1.85
C VAL A 123 2.87 -13.32 -2.81
N VAL A 124 1.94 -12.41 -2.50
CA VAL A 124 0.86 -12.00 -3.42
C VAL A 124 1.45 -11.48 -4.74
N GLY A 125 2.49 -10.66 -4.69
CA GLY A 125 3.20 -10.17 -5.87
C GLY A 125 3.78 -11.28 -6.74
N LEU A 126 4.41 -12.29 -6.13
CA LEU A 126 4.92 -13.46 -6.84
C LEU A 126 3.80 -14.25 -7.53
N LEU A 127 2.65 -14.42 -6.86
CA LEU A 127 1.48 -15.08 -7.44
C LEU A 127 0.89 -14.26 -8.62
N ILE A 128 0.87 -12.94 -8.51
CA ILE A 128 0.46 -12.05 -9.60
C ILE A 128 1.40 -12.20 -10.80
N ALA A 129 2.71 -12.19 -10.57
CA ALA A 129 3.71 -12.39 -11.61
C ALA A 129 3.54 -13.75 -12.30
N TRP A 130 3.35 -14.81 -11.51
CA TRP A 130 3.10 -16.15 -12.06
C TRP A 130 1.84 -16.20 -12.93
N VAL A 131 0.71 -15.67 -12.45
CA VAL A 131 -0.56 -15.67 -13.19
C VAL A 131 -0.47 -14.84 -14.48
N ASP A 132 0.14 -13.66 -14.41
CA ASP A 132 0.22 -12.73 -15.54
C ASP A 132 1.19 -13.24 -16.62
N LEU A 133 2.37 -13.73 -16.22
CA LEU A 133 3.37 -14.27 -17.16
C LEU A 133 2.95 -15.60 -17.78
N SER A 134 2.23 -16.45 -17.05
CA SER A 134 1.70 -17.71 -17.59
C SER A 134 0.70 -17.47 -18.71
N LYS A 135 -0.06 -16.36 -18.65
CA LYS A 135 -0.98 -15.98 -19.72
C LYS A 135 -0.24 -15.48 -20.96
N THR A 136 0.85 -14.74 -20.78
CA THR A 136 1.67 -14.24 -21.91
C THR A 136 2.34 -15.38 -22.68
N ARG A 137 2.67 -16.50 -22.02
CA ARG A 137 3.28 -17.66 -22.68
C ARG A 137 2.30 -18.54 -23.46
N ALA A 138 1.00 -18.43 -23.18
CA ALA A 138 -0.04 -19.27 -23.79
C ALA A 138 -0.65 -18.65 -25.07
N ASN A 139 -0.31 -17.40 -25.37
CA ASN A 139 -0.67 -16.68 -26.59
C ASN A 139 0.58 -16.51 -27.47
#